data_AF-A0A3C1CHT0-F1
#
_entry.id   AF-A0A3C1CHT0-F1
#
_cell.length_a   1.000
_cell.length_b   1.000
_cell.length_c   1.000
_cell.angle_alpha   90.00
_cell.angle_beta   90.00
_cell.angle_gamma   90.00
#
_symmetry.space_group_name_H-M   'P 1'
#
loop_
_entity.id
_entity.type
_entity.pdbx_description
1 polymer ?
#
loop_
_entity_poly.entity_id
_entity_poly.type
_entity_poly.pdbx_seq_one_letter_code
_entity_poly.pdbx_strand_id
1 'polypeptide(L)'
;MKMFLTRIGFGSKVVVTGDITQIDVPGGRSGLPGLQDVLGEVTGVSFVHLTRHDVVRARIVADIVSAYEAAESTPAQVANGSAGNRARRRAAARGR
;
A
#
# COMPACT_ATOMS: atom_id res chain seq x y z
N MET A 1 5.89 14.96 14.57
CA MET A 1 7.01 14.14 15.09
C MET A 1 8.08 14.92 15.86
N LYS A 2 8.42 16.16 15.47
CA LYS A 2 9.38 17.04 16.19
C LYS A 2 9.22 17.05 17.72
N MET A 3 8.00 17.24 18.22
CA MET A 3 7.69 17.27 19.67
C MET A 3 8.14 16.03 20.45
N PHE A 4 8.15 14.85 19.83
CA PHE A 4 8.57 13.60 20.46
C PHE A 4 10.10 13.45 20.40
N LEU A 5 10.69 13.62 19.21
CA LEU A 5 12.12 13.41 19.00
C LEU A 5 12.99 14.38 19.82
N THR A 6 12.50 15.59 20.12
CA THR A 6 13.20 16.56 20.96
C THR A 6 13.13 16.25 22.46
N ARG A 7 12.41 15.19 22.88
CA ARG A 7 12.30 14.78 24.29
C ARG A 7 13.26 13.66 24.66
N ILE A 8 14.08 13.19 23.71
CA ILE A 8 15.04 12.11 23.90
C ILE A 8 16.18 12.62 24.79
N GLY A 9 16.36 11.97 25.94
CA GLY A 9 17.37 12.34 26.94
C GLY A 9 18.72 11.64 26.76
N PHE A 10 19.73 12.06 27.51
CA PHE A 10 21.05 11.46 27.50
C PHE A 10 21.01 9.97 27.88
N GLY A 11 21.85 9.16 27.22
CA GLY A 11 21.97 7.72 27.47
C GLY A 11 20.76 6.88 27.02
N SER A 12 19.73 7.50 26.44
CA SER A 12 18.56 6.79 25.91
C SER A 12 18.76 6.32 24.47
N LYS A 13 18.09 5.24 24.09
CA LYS A 13 17.95 4.79 22.71
C LYS A 13 16.47 4.70 22.39
N VAL A 14 16.09 5.15 21.20
CA VAL A 14 14.71 5.17 20.75
C VAL A 14 14.61 4.51 19.39
N VAL A 15 13.58 3.68 19.23
CA VAL A 15 13.19 3.11 17.94
C VAL A 15 11.77 3.56 17.66
N VAL A 16 11.55 4.17 16.50
CA VAL A 16 10.23 4.57 16.02
C VAL A 16 9.87 3.64 14.87
N THR A 17 8.75 2.93 15.00
CA THR A 17 8.22 2.02 13.97
C THR A 17 6.91 2.57 13.43
N GLY A 18 6.63 2.37 12.14
CA GLY A 18 5.34 2.68 11.56
C GLY A 18 5.27 2.34 10.07
N ASP A 19 4.04 2.28 9.55
CA ASP A 19 3.75 2.14 8.13
C ASP A 19 3.36 3.52 7.58
N ILE A 20 4.07 3.99 6.55
CA ILE A 20 3.83 5.30 5.93
C ILE A 20 2.46 5.38 5.25
N THR A 21 1.90 4.24 4.83
CA THR A 21 0.61 4.14 4.15
C THR A 21 -0.59 4.23 5.10
N GLN A 22 -0.37 3.96 6.40
CA GLN A 22 -1.42 3.95 7.41
C GLN A 22 -1.57 5.33 8.05
N ILE A 23 -2.69 6.00 7.77
CA ILE A 23 -3.01 7.33 8.28
C ILE A 23 -4.29 7.24 9.12
N ASP A 24 -4.14 6.79 10.36
CA ASP A 24 -5.27 6.59 11.29
C ASP A 24 -5.44 7.76 12.26
N VAL A 25 -5.00 8.95 11.86
CA VAL A 25 -5.02 10.16 12.71
C VAL A 25 -6.07 11.17 12.22
N PRO A 26 -6.81 11.84 13.13
CA PRO A 26 -7.73 12.91 12.76
C PRO A 26 -7.01 14.00 11.95
N GLY A 27 -7.58 14.38 10.81
CA GLY A 27 -7.01 15.39 9.92
C GLY A 27 -6.02 14.86 8.89
N GLY A 28 -5.81 13.54 8.81
CA GLY A 28 -5.18 12.87 7.66
C GLY A 28 -3.69 13.18 7.46
N ARG A 29 -3.01 13.74 8.46
CA ARG A 29 -1.58 14.08 8.38
C ARG A 29 -0.77 13.20 9.32
N SER A 30 -0.13 12.17 8.75
CA SER A 30 0.86 11.38 9.48
C SER A 30 2.12 12.20 9.77
N GLY A 31 2.78 11.88 10.89
CA GLY A 31 4.07 12.47 11.26
C GLY A 31 5.28 11.76 10.66
N LEU A 32 5.07 10.67 9.90
CA LEU A 32 6.12 9.85 9.28
C LEU A 32 6.59 10.33 7.90
N PRO A 33 5.71 10.74 6.98
CA PRO A 33 6.12 11.28 5.68
C PRO A 33 7.07 12.46 5.82
N GLY A 34 8.14 12.48 5.03
CA GLY A 34 9.14 13.56 5.00
C GLY A 34 10.13 13.58 6.18
N LEU A 35 10.08 12.61 7.11
CA LEU A 35 11.07 12.53 8.20
C LEU A 35 12.49 12.33 7.68
N GLN A 36 12.66 11.50 6.65
CA GLN A 36 13.97 11.20 6.09
C GLN A 36 14.59 12.42 5.39
N ASP A 37 13.78 13.25 4.73
CA ASP A 37 14.25 14.50 4.14
C ASP A 37 14.74 15.49 5.21
N VAL A 38 14.13 15.47 6.39
CA VAL A 38 14.46 16.39 7.48
C VAL A 38 15.62 15.88 8.36
N LEU A 39 15.72 14.56 8.56
CA LEU A 39 16.63 13.96 9.54
C LEU A 39 17.69 13.03 8.93
N GLY A 40 17.71 12.85 7.61
CA GLY A 40 18.61 11.90 6.93
C GLY A 40 20.10 12.16 7.17
N GLU A 41 20.48 13.42 7.35
CA GLU A 41 21.87 13.84 7.60
C GLU A 41 22.22 13.94 9.09
N VAL A 42 21.28 13.62 10.00
CA VAL A 42 21.52 13.74 11.45
C VAL A 42 22.35 12.55 11.93
N THR A 43 23.57 12.84 12.41
CA THR A 43 24.46 11.82 12.99
C THR A 43 23.78 11.10 14.15
N GLY A 44 23.80 9.76 14.13
CA GLY A 44 23.18 8.91 15.15
C GLY A 44 21.71 8.56 14.89
N VAL A 45 21.12 9.04 13.79
CA VAL A 45 19.82 8.60 13.29
C VAL A 45 20.03 7.65 12.11
N SER A 46 19.27 6.57 12.08
CA SER A 46 19.27 5.61 10.96
C SER A 46 17.84 5.30 10.55
N PHE A 47 17.61 5.22 9.24
CA PHE A 47 16.34 4.82 8.66
C PHE A 47 16.45 3.36 8.21
N VAL A 48 15.56 2.52 8.71
CA VAL A 48 15.47 1.10 8.33
C VAL A 48 14.14 0.91 7.61
N HIS A 49 14.17 0.37 6.40
CA HIS A 49 12.98 0.13 5.59
C HIS A 49 12.79 -1.36 5.43
N LEU A 50 11.68 -1.86 5.97
CA LEU A 50 11.30 -3.25 5.83
C LEU A 50 10.37 -3.39 4.62
N THR A 51 10.59 -4.45 3.86
CA THR A 51 9.81 -4.81 2.68
C THR A 51 8.91 -6.00 2.98
N ARG A 52 8.07 -6.40 2.01
CA ARG A 52 7.28 -7.63 2.12
C ARG A 52 8.14 -8.87 2.37
N HIS A 53 9.40 -8.89 1.94
CA HIS A 53 10.31 -10.01 2.16
C HIS A 53 10.74 -10.19 3.61
N ASP A 54 10.70 -9.11 4.39
CA ASP A 54 11.10 -9.10 5.80
C ASP A 54 9.95 -9.54 6.74
N VAL A 55 8.76 -9.75 6.18
CA VAL A 55 7.55 -10.03 6.94
C VAL A 55 7.35 -11.55 7.10
N VAL A 56 7.71 -12.07 8.27
CA VAL A 56 7.45 -13.46 8.64
C VAL A 56 6.03 -13.58 9.19
N ARG A 57 5.15 -14.25 8.45
CA ARG A 57 3.75 -14.51 8.86
C ARG A 57 3.58 -15.97 9.23
N ALA A 58 2.78 -16.23 10.26
CA ALA A 58 2.24 -17.56 10.49
C ALA A 58 1.40 -17.97 9.27
N ARG A 59 1.43 -19.27 8.92
CA ARG A 59 0.75 -19.82 7.72
C ARG A 59 -0.70 -19.33 7.59
N ILE A 60 -1.45 -19.34 8.69
CA ILE A 60 -2.84 -18.87 8.72
C ILE A 60 -3.00 -17.39 8.34
N VAL A 61 -2.06 -16.53 8.73
CA VAL A 61 -2.11 -15.09 8.40
C VAL A 61 -1.81 -14.86 6.92
N ALA A 62 -0.89 -15.65 6.34
CA ALA A 62 -0.66 -15.62 4.90
C ALA A 62 -1.92 -16.05 4.13
N ASP A 63 -2.56 -17.15 4.55
CA ASP A 63 -3.79 -17.65 3.94
C ASP A 63 -4.93 -16.61 4.01
N ILE A 64 -5.10 -15.94 5.16
CA ILE A 64 -6.08 -14.85 5.33
C ILE A 64 -5.79 -13.70 4.35
N VAL A 65 -4.54 -13.25 4.25
CA VAL A 65 -4.18 -12.14 3.36
C VAL A 65 -4.41 -12.51 1.90
N SER A 66 -4.03 -13.72 1.48
CA SER A 66 -4.28 -14.20 0.12
C SER A 66 -5.77 -14.25 -0.20
N ALA A 67 -6.63 -14.60 0.76
CA ALA A 67 -8.09 -14.57 0.57
C ALA A 67 -8.62 -13.14 0.33
N TYR A 68 -8.13 -12.14 1.08
CA TYR A 68 -8.50 -10.74 0.86
C TYR A 68 -7.97 -10.20 -0.47
N GLU A 69 -6.70 -10.45 -0.81
CA GLU A 69 -6.11 -10.04 -2.09
C GLU A 69 -6.89 -10.61 -3.29
N ALA A 70 -7.36 -11.86 -3.20
CA ALA A 70 -8.21 -12.48 -4.23
C ALA A 70 -9.61 -11.83 -4.35
N ALA A 71 -10.20 -11.42 -3.22
CA ALA A 71 -11.47 -10.71 -3.21
C ALA A 71 -11.34 -9.31 -3.85
N GLU A 72 -10.29 -8.58 -3.50
CA GLU A 72 -10.01 -7.25 -4.06
C GLU A 72 -9.63 -7.30 -5.54
N SER A 73 -9.01 -8.40 -6.00
CA SER A 73 -8.59 -8.60 -7.40
C SER A 73 -9.72 -9.03 -8.33
N THR A 74 -10.96 -9.19 -7.86
CA THR A 74 -12.09 -9.57 -8.72
C THR A 74 -12.47 -8.39 -9.63
N PRO A 75 -12.24 -8.47 -10.95
CA PRO A 75 -12.47 -7.35 -11.84
C PRO A 75 -13.96 -7.25 -12.18
N ALA A 76 -14.57 -6.12 -11.85
CA ALA A 76 -15.79 -5.62 -12.49
C ALA A 76 -15.56 -5.22 -13.97
N GLN A 77 -14.68 -5.91 -14.70
CA GLN A 77 -14.15 -5.51 -16.02
C GLN A 77 -14.27 -6.57 -17.13
N VAL A 78 -15.21 -7.51 -17.04
CA VAL A 78 -15.55 -8.43 -18.16
C VAL A 78 -16.85 -8.08 -18.91
N ALA A 79 -17.46 -6.92 -18.63
CA ALA A 79 -18.77 -6.56 -19.19
C ALA A 79 -18.79 -5.53 -20.34
N ASN A 80 -17.64 -5.11 -20.90
CA ASN A 80 -17.62 -4.10 -21.98
C ASN A 80 -16.79 -4.55 -23.19
N GLY A 81 -17.30 -5.51 -23.97
CA GLY A 81 -16.62 -5.94 -25.21
C GLY A 81 -17.41 -6.72 -26.25
N SER A 82 -18.67 -7.14 -26.01
CA SER A 82 -19.38 -8.06 -26.93
C SER A 82 -20.58 -7.47 -27.69
N ALA A 83 -20.82 -6.16 -27.60
CA ALA A 83 -21.95 -5.51 -28.28
C ALA A 83 -21.68 -5.14 -29.76
N GLY A 84 -20.41 -4.99 -30.18
CA GLY A 84 -20.07 -4.52 -31.54
C GLY A 84 -20.13 -5.56 -32.67
N ASN A 85 -19.95 -6.85 -32.36
CA ASN A 85 -19.78 -7.88 -33.40
C ASN A 85 -21.08 -8.55 -33.89
N ARG A 86 -22.21 -8.37 -33.20
CA ARG A 86 -23.50 -8.94 -33.63
C ARG A 86 -24.13 -8.17 -34.80
N ALA A 87 -23.92 -6.85 -34.89
CA ALA A 87 -24.48 -6.02 -35.97
C ALA A 87 -23.84 -6.33 -37.33
N ARG A 88 -22.53 -6.62 -37.38
CA ARG A 88 -21.82 -6.93 -38.64
C ARG A 88 -22.13 -8.32 -39.21
N ARG A 89 -22.45 -9.30 -38.35
CA ARG A 89 -22.79 -10.66 -38.81
C ARG A 89 -24.19 -10.79 -39.45
N ARG A 90 -25.14 -9.91 -39.12
CA ARG A 90 -26.49 -9.94 -39.73
C ARG A 90 -26.54 -9.32 -41.13
N ALA A 91 -25.62 -8.41 -41.46
CA ALA A 91 -25.56 -7.80 -42.80
C ALA A 91 -25.01 -8.75 -43.87
N ALA A 92 -24.13 -9.70 -43.49
CA ALA A 92 -23.52 -10.64 -44.44
C ALA A 92 -24.43 -11.83 -44.85
N ALA A 93 -25.56 -12.03 -44.16
CA ALA A 93 -26.45 -13.17 -44.39
C ALA A 93 -27.68 -12.86 -45.28
N ARG A 94 -27.85 -11.60 -45.74
CA ARG A 94 -29.00 -11.16 -46.55
C ARG A 94 -28.66 -10.80 -48.00
N GLY A 95 -27.43 -11.06 -48.44
CA GLY A 95 -26.99 -10.82 -49.82
C GLY A 95 -26.73 -12.13 -50.56
N ARG A 96 -27.80 -12.86 -50.93
CA ARG A 96 -27.82 -13.89 -51.97
C ARG A 96 -29.19 -13.93 -52.59
#